data_AF-X1QA61-F1
#
_entry.id   AF-X1QA61-F1
#
_cell.length_a   1.000
_cell.length_b   1.000
_cell.length_c   1.000
_cell.angle_alpha   90.00
_cell.angle_beta   90.00
_cell.angle_gamma   90.00
#
_symmetry.space_group_name_H-M   'P 1'
#
loop_
_entity.id
_entity.type
_entity.pdbx_description
1 polymer ?
#
loop_
_entity_poly.entity_id
_entity_poly.type
_entity_poly.pdbx_seq_one_letter_code
_entity_poly.pdbx_strand_id
1 'polypeptide(L)' 'MLRLNVILGTALLSLIFGLVAQGNWEVVLRFFNGQPFGITDPVFHREISFYVFSLPFLQQIRGWLI' A
#
# COMPACT_ATOMS: atom_id res chain seq x y z
N MET A 1 6.74 0.49 36.29
CA MET A 1 7.85 0.78 35.32
C MET A 1 7.73 -0.03 34.03
N LEU A 2 7.56 -1.36 34.08
CA LEU A 2 7.42 -2.22 32.88
C LEU A 2 6.32 -1.76 31.89
N ARG A 3 5.14 -1.37 32.39
CA ARG A 3 4.00 -0.92 31.56
C ARG A 3 4.30 0.33 30.74
N LEU A 4 5.03 1.29 31.31
CA LEU A 4 5.36 2.55 30.62
C LEU A 4 6.37 2.32 29.49
N ASN A 5 7.36 1.46 29.73
CA ASN A 5 8.38 1.13 28.73
C ASN A 5 7.76 0.44 27.51
N VAL A 6 6.78 -0.45 27.74
CA VAL A 6 6.03 -1.09 26.64
C VAL A 6 5.25 -0.06 25.83
N ILE A 7 4.54 0.86 26.49
CA ILE A 7 3.78 1.92 25.81
C ILE A 7 4.71 2.82 24.99
N LEU A 8 5.84 3.24 25.54
CA LEU A 8 6.80 4.08 24.82
C LEU A 8 7.43 3.34 23.64
N GLY A 9 7.77 2.06 23.82
CA GLY A 9 8.30 1.22 22.75
C GLY A 9 7.31 1.04 21.60
N THR A 10 6.05 0.74 21.90
CA THR A 10 5.01 0.56 20.87
C THR A 10 4.64 1.88 20.19
N ALA A 11 4.62 3.00 20.92
CA ALA A 11 4.39 4.32 20.35
C ALA A 11 5.49 4.71 19.36
N LEU A 12 6.77 4.49 19.72
CA LEU A 12 7.90 4.77 18.85
C LEU A 12 7.86 3.92 17.57
N LEU A 13 7.62 2.61 17.72
CA LEU A 13 7.48 1.72 16.57
C LEU A 13 6.33 2.14 15.66
N SER A 14 5.16 2.41 16.24
CA SER A 14 3.98 2.89 15.50
C SER A 14 4.27 4.16 14.71
N LEU A 15 5.03 5.09 15.29
CA LEU A 15 5.41 6.33 14.61
C LEU A 15 6.31 6.06 13.40
N ILE A 16 7.33 5.21 13.56
CA ILE A 16 8.26 4.86 12.49
C ILE A 16 7.49 4.19 11.34
N PHE A 17 6.68 3.18 11.64
CA PHE A 17 5.88 2.48 10.63
C PHE A 17 4.84 3.38 9.97
N GLY A 18 4.20 4.27 10.74
CA GLY A 18 3.26 5.26 10.22
C GLY A 18 3.91 6.23 9.24
N LEU A 19 5.10 6.74 9.54
CA LEU A 19 5.86 7.63 8.66
C LEU A 19 6.27 6.94 7.35
N VAL A 20 6.65 5.66 7.41
CA VAL A 20 6.96 4.86 6.20
C VAL A 20 5.70 4.61 5.36
N ALA A 21 4.58 4.27 5.99
CA ALA A 21 3.33 3.97 5.30
C ALA A 21 2.69 5.22 4.67
N GLN A 22 2.84 6.39 5.29
CA GLN A 22 2.30 7.68 4.81
C GLN A 22 2.62 7.94 3.34
N GLY A 23 3.86 7.70 2.91
CA GLY A 23 4.30 8.00 1.53
C GLY A 23 3.55 7.21 0.45
N ASN A 24 2.91 6.10 0.82
CA ASN A 24 2.20 5.21 -0.11
C ASN A 24 0.69 5.40 -0.08
N TRP A 25 0.17 6.38 0.66
CA TRP A 25 -1.28 6.55 0.81
C TRP A 25 -2.00 6.80 -0.52
N GLU A 26 -1.36 7.51 -1.46
CA GLU A 26 -1.90 7.71 -2.80
C GLU A 26 -2.09 6.39 -3.57
N VAL A 27 -1.17 5.43 -3.41
CA VAL A 27 -1.29 4.09 -4.02
C VAL A 27 -2.50 3.35 -3.45
N VAL A 28 -2.72 3.44 -2.14
CA VAL A 28 -3.89 2.84 -1.48
C VAL A 28 -5.18 3.47 -1.99
N LEU A 29 -5.24 4.80 -2.08
CA LEU A 29 -6.42 5.50 -2.59
C LEU A 29 -6.71 5.14 -4.06
N ARG A 30 -5.68 5.07 -4.91
CA ARG A 30 -5.80 4.64 -6.30
C ARG A 30 -6.30 3.20 -6.42
N PHE A 31 -5.86 2.30 -5.56
CA PHE A 31 -6.37 0.91 -5.54
C PHE A 31 -7.87 0.85 -5.27
N PHE A 32 -8.35 1.60 -4.27
CA PHE A 32 -9.76 1.57 -3.88
C PHE A 32 -10.68 2.39 -4.78
N ASN A 33 -10.19 3.49 -5.36
CA ASN A 33 -11.00 4.44 -6.12
C ASN A 33 -10.69 4.44 -7.62
N GLY A 34 -9.78 3.58 -8.08
CA GLY A 34 -9.41 3.45 -9.49
C GLY A 34 -10.62 3.15 -10.38
N GLN A 35 -10.62 3.72 -11.58
CA GLN A 35 -11.68 3.53 -12.57
C GLN A 35 -11.13 2.83 -13.81
N PRO A 36 -11.95 2.06 -14.55
CA PRO A 36 -11.50 1.46 -15.79
C PRO A 36 -11.18 2.53 -16.84
N PHE A 37 -10.16 2.26 -17.66
CA PHE A 37 -9.86 3.05 -18.86
C PHE A 37 -10.70 2.58 -20.06
N GLY A 38 -11.28 1.38 -19.98
CA GLY A 38 -12.08 0.78 -21.04
C GLY A 38 -11.24 0.12 -22.13
N ILE A 39 -9.94 -0.06 -21.88
CA ILE A 39 -8.99 -0.65 -22.83
C ILE A 39 -8.36 -1.88 -22.17
N THR A 40 -8.38 -2.99 -22.90
CA THR A 40 -7.75 -4.24 -22.48
C THR A 40 -6.44 -4.43 -23.22
N ASP A 41 -5.37 -4.73 -22.49
CA ASP A 41 -4.09 -5.09 -23.06
C ASP A 41 -4.20 -6.36 -23.92
N PRO A 42 -3.75 -6.33 -25.19
CA PRO A 42 -3.88 -7.46 -26.11
C PRO A 42 -2.96 -8.64 -25.78
N VAL A 43 -1.89 -8.45 -24.98
CA VAL A 43 -0.94 -9.52 -24.68
C VAL A 43 -1.43 -10.36 -23.51
N PHE A 44 -1.68 -9.73 -22.36
CA PHE A 44 -2.04 -10.41 -21.12
C PHE A 44 -3.53 -10.41 -20.83
N HIS A 45 -4.35 -9.79 -21.68
CA HIS A 45 -5.81 -9.77 -21.55
C HIS A 45 -6.27 -9.21 -20.20
N ARG A 46 -5.59 -8.15 -19.73
CA ARG A 46 -5.90 -7.41 -18.51
C ARG A 46 -6.27 -5.97 -18.86
N GLU A 47 -7.24 -5.42 -18.14
CA GLU A 47 -7.61 -4.02 -18.30
C GLU A 47 -6.48 -3.11 -17.77
N ILE A 48 -6.24 -1.97 -18.42
CA ILE A 48 -5.09 -1.10 -18.11
C ILE A 48 -5.07 -0.63 -16.63
N SER A 49 -6.23 -0.44 -16.01
CA SER A 49 -6.41 -0.07 -14.60
C SER A 49 -5.73 -1.04 -13.65
N PHE A 50 -5.59 -2.32 -14.02
CA PHE A 50 -4.83 -3.28 -13.24
C PHE A 50 -3.39 -2.82 -13.07
N TYR A 51 -2.72 -2.38 -14.15
CA TYR A 51 -1.32 -1.98 -14.11
C TYR A 51 -1.10 -0.63 -13.43
N VAL A 52 -2.07 0.29 -13.55
CA VAL A 52 -1.96 1.65 -13.02
C VAL A 52 -2.37 1.73 -11.55
N PHE A 53 -3.37 0.95 -11.11
CA PHE A 53 -3.95 1.06 -9.77
C PHE A 53 -3.73 -0.19 -8.91
N SER A 54 -3.92 -1.38 -9.46
CA SER A 54 -3.85 -2.62 -8.69
C SER A 54 -2.43 -3.13 -8.46
N LEU A 55 -1.62 -3.16 -9.52
CA LEU A 55 -0.29 -3.72 -9.50
C LEU A 55 0.67 -2.98 -8.54
N PRO A 56 0.68 -1.63 -8.49
CA PRO A 56 1.53 -0.91 -7.53
C PRO A 56 1.15 -1.23 -6.08
N PHE A 57 -0.15 -1.36 -5.78
CA PHE A 57 -0.62 -1.72 -4.44
C PHE A 57 -0.21 -3.16 -4.05
N LEU A 58 -0.34 -4.12 -4.97
CA LEU A 58 0.10 -5.49 -4.74
C LEU A 58 1.62 -5.59 -4.55
N GLN A 59 2.40 -4.81 -5.30
CA GLN A 59 3.85 -4.71 -5.12
C GLN A 59 4.21 -4.12 -3.75
N GLN A 60 3.45 -3.13 -3.29
CA GLN A 60 3.64 -2.57 -1.96
C GLN A 60 3.40 -3.66 -0.91
N ILE A 61 2.25 -4.34 -0.91
CA ILE A 61 1.95 -5.45 0.01
C ILE A 61 3.05 -6.51 -0.02
N ARG A 62 3.50 -6.90 -1.23
CA ARG A 62 4.60 -7.86 -1.37
C ARG A 62 5.87 -7.41 -0.65
N GLY A 63 6.25 -6.14 -0.77
CA GLY A 63 7.43 -5.59 -0.09
C GLY A 63 7.29 -5.47 1.43
N TRP A 64 6.07 -5.53 1.99
CA TRP A 64 5.86 -5.61 3.44
C TRP A 64 5.87 -7.05 3.96
N LEU A 65 5.51 -8.03 3.13
CA LEU A 65 5.36 -9.43 3.51
C LEU A 65 6.63 -10.27 3.31
N ILE A 66 7.52 -9.85 2.41
CA ILE A 66 8.78 -10.53 2.05
C ILE A 66 9.93 -9.61 2.40
#